data_AF-A0A1G2VCA3-F1
#
_entry.id   AF-A0A1G2VCA3-F1
#
_cell.length_a   1.000
_cell.length_b   1.000
_cell.length_c   1.000
_cell.angle_alpha   90.00
_cell.angle_beta   90.00
_cell.angle_gamma   90.00
#
_symmetry.space_group_name_H-M   'P 1'
#
loop_
_entity.id
_entity.type
_entity.pdbx_description
1 polymer ?
#
loop_
_entity_poly.entity_id
_entity_poly.type
_entity_poly.pdbx_seq_one_letter_code
_entity_poly.pdbx_strand_id
1 'polypeptide(L)' 'MKRKFNNKQQAFIKKFIDILYHSMAIEREAPYSRREFSRKFRHHAIDLIDDGTYKKVRF' A
#
# COMPACT_ATOMS: atom_id res chain seq x y z
N MET A 1 -3.54 -2.18 -21.42
CA MET A 1 -4.57 -2.87 -20.62
C MET A 1 -4.54 -2.34 -19.19
N LYS A 2 -5.65 -1.82 -18.63
CA LYS A 2 -5.73 -1.49 -17.20
C LYS A 2 -5.79 -2.81 -16.40
N ARG A 3 -4.77 -3.12 -15.59
CA ARG A 3 -4.79 -4.29 -14.70
C ARG A 3 -5.93 -4.11 -13.68
N LYS A 4 -6.90 -5.03 -13.67
CA LYS A 4 -7.98 -5.05 -12.68
C LYS A 4 -7.54 -5.93 -11.50
N PHE A 5 -7.24 -5.32 -10.36
CA PHE A 5 -6.97 -6.04 -9.12
C PHE A 5 -8.26 -6.60 -8.56
N ASN A 6 -8.21 -7.84 -8.05
CA ASN A 6 -9.34 -8.44 -7.35
C ASN A 6 -9.54 -7.80 -5.96
N ASN A 7 -10.69 -8.06 -5.33
CA ASN A 7 -11.03 -7.45 -4.04
C ASN A 7 -10.02 -7.75 -2.93
N LYS A 8 -9.38 -8.93 -2.93
CA LYS A 8 -8.37 -9.31 -1.93
C LYS A 8 -7.10 -8.46 -2.07
N GLN A 9 -6.64 -8.27 -3.31
CA GLN A 9 -5.48 -7.42 -3.63
C GLN A 9 -5.75 -5.95 -3.27
N GLN A 10 -6.94 -5.42 -3.58
CA GLN A 10 -7.32 -4.06 -3.20
C GLN A 10 -7.35 -3.86 -1.68
N ALA A 11 -7.88 -4.84 -0.93
CA ALA A 11 -7.90 -4.80 0.53
C ALA A 11 -6.48 -4.85 1.13
N PHE A 12 -5.58 -5.66 0.57
CA PHE A 12 -4.18 -5.71 0.96
C PHE A 12 -3.48 -4.37 0.72
N ILE A 13 -3.60 -3.79 -0.48
CA ILE A 13 -3.02 -2.48 -0.83
C ILE A 13 -3.43 -1.44 0.20
N LYS A 14 -4.71 -1.40 0.56
CA LYS A 14 -5.24 -0.46 1.54
C LYS A 14 -4.59 -0.67 2.92
N LYS A 15 -4.55 -1.91 3.42
CA LYS A 15 -3.93 -2.22 4.73
C LYS A 15 -2.43 -1.89 4.76
N PHE A 16 -1.70 -2.23 3.71
CA PHE A 16 -0.27 -1.96 3.61
C PHE A 16 0.05 -0.47 3.65
N ILE A 17 -0.67 0.32 2.85
CA ILE A 17 -0.55 1.78 2.84
C ILE A 17 -0.91 2.37 4.20
N ASP A 18 -1.97 1.86 4.86
CA ASP A 18 -2.38 2.33 6.17
C ASP A 18 -1.31 2.09 7.24
N ILE A 19 -0.66 0.92 7.21
CA ILE A 19 0.46 0.59 8.12
C ILE A 19 1.65 1.53 7.86
N LEU A 20 2.09 1.68 6.61
CA LEU A 20 3.20 2.58 6.27
C LEU A 20 2.93 4.02 6.70
N TYR A 21 1.71 4.51 6.44
CA TYR A 21 1.32 5.85 6.85
C TYR A 21 1.34 5.99 8.37
N HIS A 22 0.83 4.99 9.09
CA HIS A 22 0.81 5.01 10.55
C HIS A 22 2.22 4.99 11.14
N SER A 23 3.13 4.17 10.61
CA SER A 23 4.54 4.15 11.00
C SER A 23 5.22 5.51 10.80
N MET A 24 5.08 6.13 9.62
CA MET A 24 5.66 7.46 9.41
C MET A 24 4.98 8.57 10.24
N ALA A 25 3.69 8.41 10.56
CA ALA A 25 2.98 9.35 11.43
C ALA A 25 3.48 9.25 12.89
N ILE A 26 3.81 8.04 13.36
CA ILE A 26 4.43 7.82 14.67
C ILE A 26 5.78 8.54 14.74
N GLU A 27 6.58 8.46 13.67
CA GLU A 27 7.88 9.13 13.57
C GLU A 27 7.78 10.64 13.32
N ARG A 28 6.55 11.20 13.22
CA ARG A 28 6.25 12.60 12.85
C ARG A 28 6.81 13.04 11.50
N GLU A 29 7.23 12.10 10.66
CA GLU A 29 7.82 12.36 9.35
C GLU A 29 6.78 12.32 8.22
N ALA A 30 5.51 12.03 8.50
CA ALA A 30 4.46 11.99 7.47
C ALA A 30 4.31 13.35 6.76
N PRO A 31 4.83 13.53 5.53
CA PRO A 31 4.96 14.87 4.92
C PRO A 31 3.67 15.34 4.23
N TYR A 32 2.67 14.46 4.15
CA TYR A 32 1.45 14.66 3.36
C TYR A 32 0.24 14.10 4.09
N SER A 33 -0.96 14.51 3.66
CA SER A 33 -2.20 13.90 4.11
C SER A 33 -2.26 12.41 3.75
N ARG A 34 -2.97 11.59 4.55
CA ARG A 34 -3.18 10.15 4.26
C ARG A 34 -3.66 9.87 2.84
N ARG A 35 -4.49 10.76 2.29
CA ARG A 35 -5.04 10.65 0.93
C ARG A 35 -3.96 10.82 -0.13
N GLU A 36 -3.06 11.79 0.03
CA GLU A 36 -1.93 12.00 -0.87
C GLU A 36 -0.88 10.91 -0.73
N PHE A 37 -0.61 10.46 0.49
CA PHE A 37 0.25 9.33 0.76
C PHE A 37 -0.26 8.07 0.04
N SER A 38 -1.55 7.76 0.20
CA SER A 38 -2.19 6.64 -0.49
C SER A 38 -2.08 6.74 -2.01
N ARG A 39 -2.18 7.94 -2.59
CA ARG A 39 -2.05 8.13 -4.03
C ARG A 39 -0.63 7.85 -4.51
N LYS A 40 0.39 8.36 -3.80
CA LYS A 40 1.80 8.17 -4.15
C LYS A 40 2.27 6.73 -3.96
N PHE A 41 1.91 6.10 -2.84
CA PHE A 41 2.42 4.79 -2.43
C PHE A 41 1.59 3.60 -2.94
N ARG A 42 0.40 3.85 -3.51
CA ARG A 42 -0.39 2.81 -4.18
C ARG A 42 0.39 2.15 -5.32
N HIS A 43 1.22 2.90 -6.05
CA HIS A 43 2.04 2.33 -7.11
C HIS A 43 3.05 1.32 -6.56
N HIS A 44 3.77 1.67 -5.48
CA HIS A 44 4.68 0.71 -4.81
C HIS A 44 3.96 -0.51 -4.24
N ALA A 45 2.79 -0.33 -3.63
CA ALA A 45 2.01 -1.46 -3.13
C ALA A 45 1.55 -2.40 -4.25
N ILE A 46 1.30 -1.86 -5.45
CA ILE A 46 0.98 -2.63 -6.65
C ILE A 46 2.20 -3.40 -7.15
N ASP A 47 3.37 -2.76 -7.20
CA ASP A 47 4.63 -3.39 -7.62
C ASP A 47 4.96 -4.59 -6.71
N LEU A 48 4.71 -4.48 -5.40
CA LEU A 48 4.88 -5.58 -4.43
C LEU A 48 3.89 -6.74 -4.60
N ILE A 49 2.70 -6.48 -5.16
CA ILE A 49 1.74 -7.54 -5.51
C ILE A 49 2.19 -8.27 -6.75
N ASP A 50 2.61 -7.52 -7.77
CA ASP A 50 3.02 -8.07 -9.06
C ASP A 50 4.31 -8.90 -8.94
N ASP A 51 5.24 -8.51 -8.05
CA ASP A 51 6.47 -9.25 -7.75
C ASP A 51 6.23 -10.53 -6.90
N GLY A 52 4.97 -10.81 -6.53
CA GLY A 52 4.61 -12.00 -5.77
C GLY A 52 5.00 -11.96 -4.28
N THR A 53 5.61 -10.87 -3.81
CA THR A 53 5.94 -10.63 -2.40
C THR A 53 4.68 -10.69 -1.53
N TYR A 54 3.52 -10.30 -2.06
CA TYR A 54 2.21 -10.52 -1.42
C TYR A 54 1.97 -11.98 -0.97
N LYS A 55 2.43 -13.00 -1.73
CA LYS A 55 2.26 -14.41 -1.33
C LYS A 55 3.18 -14.82 -0.17
N LYS A 56 4.28 -14.10 0.06
CA LYS A 56 5.26 -14.38 1.11
C LYS A 56 4.96 -13.65 2.41
N VAL A 57 4.23 -12.53 2.37
CA VAL A 57 3.73 -11.84 3.57
C VAL A 57 2.49 -12.61 4.08
N ARG A 58 2.71 -13.64 4.90
CA ARG A 58 1.64 -14.27 5.70
C ARG A 58 1.20 -13.27 6.77
N PHE A 59 -0.04 -12.80 6.69
CA PHE A 59 -0.75 -12.14 7.79
C PHE A 59 -1.36 -13.19 8.71
#